data_AF-A0A377PP79-F1
#
_entry.id   AF-A0A377PP79-F1
#
_cell.length_a   1.000
_cell.length_b   1.000
_cell.length_c   1.000
_cell.angle_alpha   90.00
_cell.angle_beta   90.00
_cell.angle_gamma   90.00
#
_symmetry.space_group_name_H-M   'P 1'
#
loop_
_entity.id
_entity.type
_entity.pdbx_description
1 polymer ?
#
loop_
_entity_poly.entity_id
_entity_poly.type
_entity_poly.pdbx_seq_one_letter_code
_entity_poly.pdbx_strand_id
1 'polypeptide(L)'
;MSAVKKIPDAVFCCLYRWMQTGGELDKVTLSAAVNQTSETEPVGVLVRKLEELRKAGYDDIQGAGYMSVRHPEQARERRFELVESVIGKSEAAGILKDSRVTLLFPPTPVGIKKTTLPLSVGSTGMTASRTTQ
;
A
#
# COMPACT_ATOMS: atom_id res chain seq x y z
N MET A 1 -16.06 12.04 -27.63
CA MET A 1 -15.18 12.16 -26.46
C MET A 1 -15.58 11.08 -25.48
N SER A 2 -14.88 9.94 -25.51
CA SER A 2 -15.19 8.83 -24.60
C SER A 2 -14.96 9.30 -23.18
N ALA A 3 -16.01 9.32 -22.37
CA ALA A 3 -15.89 9.55 -20.94
C ALA A 3 -15.00 8.45 -20.37
N VAL A 4 -13.69 8.73 -20.29
CA VAL A 4 -12.74 7.90 -19.56
C VAL A 4 -13.30 7.85 -18.14
N LYS A 5 -13.89 6.72 -17.76
CA LYS A 5 -14.36 6.49 -16.40
C LYS A 5 -13.16 6.73 -15.49
N LYS A 6 -13.11 7.91 -14.88
CA LYS A 6 -12.01 8.30 -14.00
C LYS A 6 -12.04 7.36 -12.81
N ILE A 7 -11.05 6.47 -12.75
CA ILE A 7 -10.85 5.61 -11.58
C ILE A 7 -10.62 6.53 -10.36
N PRO A 8 -11.43 6.40 -9.28
CA PRO A 8 -11.25 7.19 -8.07
C PRO A 8 -9.86 7.02 -7.47
N ASP A 9 -9.33 8.03 -6.80
CA ASP A 9 -7.96 7.99 -6.28
C ASP A 9 -7.77 6.91 -5.20
N ALA A 10 -8.78 6.62 -4.38
CA ALA A 10 -8.69 5.54 -3.40
C ALA A 10 -8.51 4.17 -4.07
N VAL A 11 -9.29 3.92 -5.14
CA VAL A 11 -9.21 2.71 -5.95
C VAL A 11 -7.86 2.62 -6.64
N PHE A 12 -7.42 3.71 -7.25
CA PHE A 12 -6.13 3.82 -7.90
C PHE A 12 -4.99 3.48 -6.93
N CYS A 13 -5.01 4.07 -5.73
CA CYS A 13 -4.02 3.80 -4.68
C CYS A 13 -4.00 2.33 -4.26
N CYS A 14 -5.17 1.71 -4.07
CA CYS A 14 -5.26 0.29 -3.72
C CYS A 14 -4.65 -0.61 -4.78
N LEU A 15 -5.01 -0.40 -6.06
CA LEU A 15 -4.50 -1.21 -7.16
C LEU A 15 -3.00 -1.02 -7.35
N TYR A 16 -2.53 0.22 -7.30
CA TYR A 16 -1.10 0.52 -7.40
C TYR A 16 -0.30 -0.16 -6.28
N ARG A 17 -0.73 -0.02 -5.02
CA ARG A 17 -0.06 -0.65 -3.86
C ARG A 17 -0.11 -2.17 -3.92
N TRP A 18 -1.23 -2.74 -4.35
CA TRP A 18 -1.33 -4.17 -4.56
C TRP A 18 -0.27 -4.67 -5.56
N MET A 19 -0.12 -3.99 -6.69
CA MET A 19 0.82 -4.37 -7.74
C MET A 19 2.30 -4.10 -7.36
N GLN A 20 2.61 -2.94 -6.79
CA GLN A 20 3.99 -2.51 -6.52
C GLN A 20 4.47 -2.80 -5.09
N THR A 21 3.65 -2.57 -4.08
CA THR A 21 4.05 -2.58 -2.65
C THR A 21 3.83 -3.95 -2.02
N GLY A 22 4.23 -5.02 -2.70
CA GLY A 22 4.21 -6.37 -2.13
C GLY A 22 2.84 -6.93 -1.77
N GLY A 23 1.72 -6.31 -2.20
CA GLY A 23 0.38 -6.76 -1.82
C GLY A 23 -0.14 -6.17 -0.51
N GLU A 24 0.51 -5.14 0.03
CA GLU A 24 0.03 -4.43 1.22
C GLU A 24 -1.28 -3.69 0.95
N LEU A 25 -2.33 -4.10 1.66
CA LEU A 25 -3.66 -3.52 1.59
C LEU A 25 -3.99 -2.73 2.86
N ASP A 26 -3.92 -1.41 2.75
CA ASP A 26 -4.31 -0.50 3.83
C ASP A 26 -5.83 -0.53 4.07
N LYS A 27 -6.25 -0.65 5.34
CA LYS A 27 -7.67 -0.75 5.73
C LYS A 27 -8.48 0.42 5.24
N VAL A 28 -7.97 1.62 5.47
CA VAL A 28 -8.70 2.88 5.31
C VAL A 28 -8.89 3.15 3.82
N THR A 29 -7.81 3.03 3.07
CA THR A 29 -7.80 3.21 1.62
C THR A 29 -8.72 2.18 0.94
N LEU A 30 -8.65 0.92 1.38
CA LEU A 30 -9.47 -0.16 0.80
C LEU A 30 -10.96 0.01 1.11
N SER A 31 -11.30 0.38 2.34
CA SER A 31 -12.70 0.68 2.70
C SER A 31 -13.23 1.89 1.92
N ALA A 32 -12.42 2.94 1.74
CA ALA A 32 -12.78 4.08 0.91
C ALA A 32 -12.99 3.67 -0.56
N ALA A 33 -12.12 2.81 -1.11
CA ALA A 33 -12.25 2.30 -2.46
C ALA A 33 -13.55 1.51 -2.65
N VAL A 34 -13.90 0.61 -1.70
CA VAL A 34 -15.17 -0.15 -1.74
C VAL A 34 -16.36 0.80 -1.77
N ASN A 35 -16.37 1.83 -0.93
CA ASN A 35 -17.46 2.81 -0.86
C ASN A 35 -17.57 3.70 -2.10
N GLN A 36 -16.48 3.90 -2.84
CA GLN A 36 -16.43 4.72 -4.05
C GLN A 36 -16.75 3.95 -5.34
N THR A 37 -16.87 2.62 -5.26
CA THR A 37 -17.13 1.76 -6.43
C THR A 37 -18.43 1.00 -6.31
N SER A 38 -19.13 0.83 -7.43
CA SER A 38 -20.31 -0.02 -7.51
C SER A 38 -19.94 -1.48 -7.71
N GLU A 39 -20.74 -2.39 -7.14
CA GLU A 39 -20.63 -3.85 -7.31
C GLU A 39 -20.77 -4.32 -8.75
N THR A 40 -21.42 -3.51 -9.57
CA THR A 40 -21.68 -3.79 -10.98
C THR A 40 -20.50 -3.41 -11.88
N GLU A 41 -19.52 -2.67 -11.35
CA GLU A 41 -18.33 -2.31 -12.12
C GLU A 41 -17.21 -3.33 -11.90
N PRO A 42 -16.45 -3.69 -12.95
CA PRO A 42 -15.35 -4.66 -12.83
C PRO A 42 -14.33 -4.24 -11.77
N VAL A 43 -14.07 -2.93 -11.68
CA VAL A 43 -13.19 -2.36 -10.67
C VAL A 43 -13.73 -2.55 -9.24
N GLY A 44 -15.04 -2.43 -9.03
CA GLY A 44 -15.66 -2.66 -7.72
C GLY A 44 -15.61 -4.13 -7.29
N VAL A 45 -15.78 -5.06 -8.24
CA VAL A 45 -15.57 -6.49 -7.99
C VAL A 45 -14.14 -6.77 -7.54
N LEU A 46 -13.15 -6.16 -8.21
CA LEU A 46 -11.74 -6.32 -7.87
C LEU A 46 -11.42 -5.78 -6.47
N VAL A 47 -11.89 -4.57 -6.15
CA VAL A 47 -11.65 -3.95 -4.84
C VAL A 47 -12.27 -4.77 -3.70
N ARG A 48 -13.45 -5.34 -3.90
CA ARG A 48 -14.09 -6.23 -2.91
C ARG A 48 -13.32 -7.53 -2.74
N LYS A 49 -12.85 -8.13 -3.83
CA LYS A 49 -11.99 -9.32 -3.77
C LYS A 49 -10.70 -9.05 -3.00
N LEU A 50 -10.10 -7.87 -3.16
CA LEU A 50 -8.96 -7.43 -2.34
C LEU A 50 -9.37 -7.24 -0.87
N GLU A 51 -10.57 -6.73 -0.59
CA GLU A 51 -11.09 -6.61 0.78
C GLU A 51 -11.26 -7.98 1.46
N GLU A 52 -11.79 -8.97 0.74
CA GLU A 52 -11.92 -10.35 1.21
C GLU A 52 -10.55 -10.98 1.48
N LEU A 53 -9.59 -10.84 0.57
CA LEU A 53 -8.22 -11.32 0.77
C LEU A 53 -7.58 -10.69 2.00
N ARG A 54 -7.77 -9.38 2.20
CA ARG A 54 -7.28 -8.68 3.39
C ARG A 54 -7.92 -9.21 4.68
N LYS A 55 -9.23 -9.52 4.64
CA LYS A 55 -9.97 -10.07 5.79
C LYS A 55 -9.57 -11.51 6.11
N ALA A 56 -9.29 -12.32 5.09
CA ALA A 56 -8.78 -13.69 5.23
C ALA A 56 -7.40 -13.68 5.91
N GLY A 57 -6.56 -12.70 5.56
CA GLY A 57 -5.32 -12.39 6.25
C GLY A 57 -4.10 -12.83 5.47
N TYR A 58 -2.93 -12.70 6.10
CA TYR A 58 -1.64 -12.88 5.45
C TYR A 58 -1.42 -14.32 4.94
N ASP A 59 -1.91 -15.33 5.67
CA ASP A 59 -1.71 -16.74 5.32
C ASP A 59 -2.40 -17.10 3.99
N ASP A 60 -3.66 -16.68 3.79
CA ASP A 60 -4.38 -16.86 2.54
C ASP A 60 -3.72 -16.12 1.36
N ILE A 61 -3.25 -14.88 1.58
CA ILE A 61 -2.56 -14.10 0.55
C ILE A 61 -1.26 -14.81 0.12
N GLN A 62 -0.52 -15.36 1.09
CA GLN A 62 0.70 -16.13 0.83
C GLN A 62 0.37 -17.49 0.17
N GLY A 63 -0.65 -18.20 0.66
CA GLY A 63 -1.10 -19.50 0.16
C GLY A 63 -1.64 -19.44 -1.28
N ALA A 64 -2.32 -18.34 -1.64
CA ALA A 64 -2.72 -18.06 -3.02
C ALA A 64 -1.53 -17.67 -3.93
N GLY A 65 -0.35 -17.46 -3.36
CA GLY A 65 0.87 -17.12 -4.08
C GLY A 65 0.98 -15.64 -4.46
N TYR A 66 0.18 -14.75 -3.86
CA TYR A 66 0.28 -13.30 -4.10
C TYR A 66 1.43 -12.65 -3.32
N MET A 67 1.87 -13.29 -2.23
CA MET A 67 3.08 -12.92 -1.49
C MET A 67 4.03 -14.12 -1.43
N SER A 68 5.31 -13.89 -1.74
CA SER A 68 6.34 -14.91 -1.60
C SER A 68 7.70 -14.26 -1.40
N VAL A 69 8.39 -14.65 -0.33
CA VAL A 69 9.78 -14.24 -0.07
C VAL A 69 10.74 -14.99 -0.98
N ARG A 70 10.41 -16.24 -1.34
CA ARG A 70 11.26 -17.11 -2.17
C ARG A 70 11.15 -16.79 -3.67
N HIS A 71 9.96 -16.41 -4.12
CA HIS A 71 9.67 -16.11 -5.53
C HIS A 71 8.91 -14.78 -5.66
N PRO A 72 9.56 -13.63 -5.34
CA PRO A 72 8.90 -12.33 -5.33
C PRO A 72 8.41 -11.90 -6.72
N GLU A 73 9.14 -12.26 -7.79
CA GLU A 73 8.76 -11.97 -9.18
C GLU A 73 7.48 -12.72 -9.59
N GLN A 74 7.37 -14.01 -9.27
CA GLN A 74 6.14 -14.79 -9.56
C GLN A 74 4.95 -14.28 -8.75
N ALA A 75 5.18 -13.94 -7.47
CA ALA A 75 4.14 -13.37 -6.62
C ALA A 75 3.67 -12.00 -7.15
N ARG A 76 4.59 -11.21 -7.70
CA ARG A 76 4.26 -9.97 -8.41
C ARG A 76 3.45 -10.27 -9.67
N GLU A 77 3.89 -11.16 -10.53
CA GLU A 77 3.18 -11.52 -11.77
C GLU A 77 1.74 -11.97 -11.49
N ARG A 78 1.51 -12.81 -10.47
CA ARG A 78 0.16 -13.20 -10.05
C ARG A 78 -0.71 -12.03 -9.60
N ARG A 79 -0.13 -11.06 -8.89
CA ARG A 79 -0.84 -9.85 -8.48
C ARG A 79 -1.24 -9.01 -9.69
N PHE A 80 -0.37 -8.93 -10.70
CA PHE A 80 -0.68 -8.30 -11.98
C PHE A 80 -1.77 -9.05 -12.73
N GLU A 81 -1.64 -10.37 -12.87
CA GLU A 81 -2.62 -11.22 -13.56
C GLU A 81 -4.03 -11.08 -12.96
N LEU A 82 -4.16 -11.01 -11.63
CA LEU A 82 -5.44 -10.78 -10.97
C LEU A 82 -6.09 -9.45 -11.39
N VAL A 83 -5.30 -8.39 -11.50
CA VAL A 83 -5.78 -7.07 -11.94
C VAL A 83 -6.09 -7.09 -13.44
N GLU A 84 -5.17 -7.61 -14.25
CA GLU A 84 -5.31 -7.72 -15.71
C GLU A 84 -6.53 -8.56 -16.11
N SER A 85 -6.86 -9.62 -15.36
CA SER A 85 -8.03 -10.47 -15.60
C SER A 85 -9.36 -9.74 -15.43
N VAL A 86 -9.39 -8.59 -14.74
CA VAL A 86 -10.64 -7.89 -14.43
C VAL A 86 -10.79 -6.58 -15.21
N ILE A 87 -9.74 -5.76 -15.25
CA ILE A 87 -9.78 -4.46 -15.95
C ILE A 87 -9.09 -4.49 -17.32
N GLY A 88 -8.37 -5.56 -17.63
CA GLY A 88 -7.59 -5.71 -18.85
C GLY A 88 -6.17 -5.18 -18.74
N LYS A 89 -5.28 -5.75 -19.54
CA LYS A 89 -3.83 -5.43 -19.58
C LYS A 89 -3.53 -3.96 -19.88
N SER A 90 -4.32 -3.35 -20.77
CA SER A 90 -4.13 -1.95 -21.16
C SER A 90 -4.42 -0.98 -20.01
N GLU A 91 -5.52 -1.19 -19.28
CA GLU A 91 -5.90 -0.37 -18.13
C GLU A 91 -4.93 -0.58 -16.96
N ALA A 92 -4.54 -1.83 -16.67
CA ALA A 92 -3.56 -2.13 -15.63
C ALA A 92 -2.20 -1.46 -15.90
N ALA A 93 -1.72 -1.50 -17.14
CA ALA A 93 -0.51 -0.77 -17.55
C ALA A 93 -0.70 0.76 -17.50
N GLY A 94 -1.91 1.24 -17.78
CA GLY A 94 -2.29 2.64 -17.63
C GLY A 94 -2.15 3.14 -16.20
N ILE A 95 -2.56 2.34 -15.20
CA ILE A 95 -2.43 2.68 -13.78
C ILE A 95 -0.96 2.90 -13.39
N LEU A 96 -0.05 2.06 -13.88
CA LEU A 96 1.39 2.19 -13.57
C LEU A 96 2.04 3.41 -14.22
N LYS A 97 1.52 3.85 -15.38
CA LYS A 97 2.05 4.96 -16.15
C LYS A 97 1.34 6.29 -15.86
N ASP A 98 0.32 6.26 -15.01
CA ASP A 98 -0.48 7.43 -14.69
C ASP A 98 0.37 8.47 -13.93
N SER A 99 0.31 9.72 -14.38
CA SER A 99 0.95 10.86 -13.72
C SER A 99 0.58 11.03 -12.25
N ARG A 100 -0.58 10.50 -11.82
CA ARG A 100 -1.01 10.50 -10.41
C ARG A 100 -0.09 9.68 -9.51
N VAL A 101 0.65 8.71 -10.05
CA VAL A 101 1.60 7.90 -9.25
C VAL A 101 2.63 8.79 -8.56
N THR A 102 3.22 9.76 -9.26
CA THR A 102 4.27 10.62 -8.68
C THR A 102 3.72 11.59 -7.64
N LEU A 103 2.43 11.91 -7.69
CA LEU A 103 1.74 12.75 -6.72
C LEU A 103 1.32 11.97 -5.47
N LEU A 104 0.77 10.76 -5.66
CA LEU A 104 0.23 9.92 -4.58
C LEU A 104 1.31 9.08 -3.88
N PHE A 105 2.36 8.73 -4.63
CA PHE A 105 3.50 7.93 -4.16
C PHE A 105 4.79 8.67 -4.52
N PRO A 106 5.04 9.85 -3.93
CA PRO A 106 6.25 10.59 -4.20
C PRO A 106 7.47 9.72 -3.84
N PRO A 107 8.52 9.68 -4.70
CA PRO A 107 9.74 8.99 -4.34
C PRO A 107 10.25 9.59 -3.04
N THR A 108 10.39 8.76 -2.00
CA THR A 108 10.84 9.19 -0.68
C THR A 108 12.08 10.06 -0.87
N PRO A 109 12.09 11.34 -0.44
CA PRO A 109 13.28 12.15 -0.59
C PRO A 109 14.40 11.44 0.17
N VAL A 110 15.47 11.12 -0.57
CA VAL A 110 16.74 10.58 -0.08
C VAL A 110 17.38 11.60 0.87
N GLY A 111 16.85 11.76 2.08
CA GLY A 111 17.33 12.84 2.94
C GLY A 111 16.53 13.19 4.19
N ILE A 112 15.62 12.36 4.70
CA ILE A 112 15.18 12.55 6.09
C ILE A 112 16.29 12.00 6.99
N LYS A 113 17.34 12.80 7.19
CA LYS A 113 18.24 12.64 8.33
C LYS A 113 17.35 12.58 9.55
N LYS A 114 17.34 11.44 10.25
CA LYS A 114 16.69 11.29 11.55
C LYS A 114 17.11 12.49 12.39
N THR A 115 16.22 13.46 12.59
CA THR A 115 16.43 14.48 13.60
C THR A 115 16.31 13.74 14.91
N THR A 116 17.47 13.36 15.47
CA THR A 116 17.61 13.05 16.89
C THR A 116 16.97 14.22 17.62
N LEU A 117 15.74 14.02 18.12
CA LEU A 117 15.17 14.96 19.06
C LEU A 117 16.16 15.06 20.22
N PRO A 118 16.65 16.25 20.59
CA PRO A 118 17.46 16.38 21.79
C PRO A 118 16.58 15.93 22.95
N LEU A 119 16.95 14.80 23.56
CA LEU A 119 16.36 14.32 24.81
C LEU A 119 16.48 15.49 25.80
N SER A 120 15.34 15.94 26.32
CA SER A 120 15.25 17.01 27.31
C SER A 120 16.30 16.83 28.39
N VAL A 121 17.26 17.75 28.44
CA VAL A 121 18.22 17.85 29.54
C VAL A 121 17.45 18.40 30.72
N GLY A 122 16.98 17.49 31.58
CA GLY A 122 16.09 17.85 32.67
C GLY A 122 16.05 16.80 33.77
N SER A 123 17.14 16.68 34.52
CA SER A 123 17.06 16.29 35.94
C SER A 123 18.33 16.74 36.67
N THR A 124 18.22 17.90 37.29
CA THR A 124 19.07 18.35 38.39
C THR A 124 18.79 17.43 39.58
N GLY A 125 19.72 16.52 39.89
CA GLY A 125 19.54 15.52 40.94
C GLY A 125 20.82 15.31 41.76
N MET A 126 21.00 16.19 42.75
CA MET A 126 21.76 16.03 44.01
C MET A 126 23.17 15.40 43.97
N THR A 127 24.16 16.26 44.17
CA THR A 127 25.46 15.89 44.74
C THR A 127 25.29 15.42 46.18
N ALA A 128 25.51 14.14 46.45
CA ALA A 128 25.78 13.65 47.80
C ALA A 128 27.25 13.24 47.88
N SER A 129 28.06 14.14 48.44
CA SER A 129 29.45 13.90 48.83
C SER A 129 29.49 13.22 50.20
N ARG A 130 30.06 12.01 50.27
CA ARG A 130 30.81 11.45 51.42
C ARG A 130 31.40 10.09 51.00
N THR A 131 32.69 9.98 50.62
CA THR A 131 33.88 9.83 51.47
C THR A 131 33.84 8.60 52.38
N THR A 132 34.66 7.59 52.02
CA THR A 132 35.56 6.74 52.84
C THR A 132 35.02 6.27 54.21
N GLN A 133 34.94 4.97 54.51
CA GLN A 133 36.03 4.00 54.63
C GLN A 133 35.44 2.59 54.72
#